data_AF-A0A3S0ZYU5-F1
#
_entry.id   AF-A0A3S0ZYU5-F1
#
_cell.length_a   1.000
_cell.length_b   1.000
_cell.length_c   1.000
_cell.angle_alpha   90.00
_cell.angle_beta   90.00
_cell.angle_gamma   90.00
#
_symmetry.space_group_name_H-M   'P 1'
#
loop_
_entity.id
_entity.type
_entity.pdbx_description
1 polymer ?
#
loop_
_entity_poly.entity_id
_entity_poly.type
_entity_poly.pdbx_seq_one_letter_code
_entity_poly.pdbx_strand_id
1 'polypeptide(L)'
;MSNPPRPARPPPKPGKVKVVRALYRYDAREADELSFDEGDTLYILDMSNSDWWRAKCGSNVGLIPTNYVESNTESVDNPLHDAAKRGNVDFMQECLRNGVSVNGLDKAGSTPLHWAAHGGHMDCLQILLAVPNCQINVQVTNLHIALLFS
;
A
#
# COMPACT_ATOMS: atom_id res chain seq x y z
N MET A 1 1.91 15.22 24.36
CA MET A 1 1.79 13.76 24.61
C MET A 1 3.18 13.17 24.51
N SER A 2 3.62 12.44 25.54
CA SER A 2 4.93 11.78 25.56
C SER A 2 4.90 10.53 24.66
N ASN A 3 5.99 10.21 23.94
CA ASN A 3 6.06 8.97 23.15
C ASN A 3 6.08 7.74 24.07
N PRO A 4 5.50 6.60 23.66
CA PRO A 4 5.52 5.39 24.44
C PRO A 4 6.94 4.80 24.56
N PRO A 5 7.20 3.98 25.60
CA PRO A 5 8.50 3.33 25.79
C PRO A 5 8.86 2.40 24.63
N ARG A 6 10.16 2.20 24.41
CA ARG A 6 10.69 1.46 23.26
C ARG A 6 10.50 -0.06 23.43
N PRO A 7 9.97 -0.78 22.43
CA PRO A 7 9.82 -2.22 22.52
C PRO A 7 11.15 -2.92 22.21
N ALA A 8 11.34 -4.10 22.79
CA ALA A 8 12.45 -4.99 22.43
C ALA A 8 12.26 -5.45 20.97
N ARG A 9 13.30 -5.36 20.14
CA ARG A 9 13.26 -5.65 18.69
C ARG A 9 12.87 -7.12 18.45
N PRO A 10 11.64 -7.46 18.03
CA PRO A 10 11.31 -8.80 17.57
C PRO A 10 11.64 -8.91 16.08
N PRO A 11 11.98 -10.11 15.57
CA PRO A 11 12.10 -10.31 14.13
C PRO A 11 10.73 -10.14 13.45
N PRO A 12 10.68 -9.46 12.29
CA PRO A 12 9.41 -9.18 11.62
C PRO A 12 8.77 -10.48 11.14
N LYS A 13 7.50 -10.68 11.50
CA LYS A 13 6.67 -11.73 10.93
C LYS A 13 6.03 -11.18 9.65
N PRO A 14 6.03 -11.91 8.52
CA PRO A 14 5.35 -11.44 7.31
C PRO A 14 3.85 -11.31 7.55
N GLY A 15 3.32 -10.10 7.45
CA GLY A 15 1.91 -9.75 7.64
C GLY A 15 1.31 -9.00 6.45
N LYS A 16 0.01 -8.70 6.51
CA LYS A 16 -0.72 -7.91 5.50
C LYS A 16 -0.29 -6.45 5.60
N VAL A 17 0.30 -5.90 4.54
CA VAL A 17 0.76 -4.49 4.51
C VAL A 17 -0.43 -3.55 4.53
N LYS A 18 -0.43 -2.59 5.45
CA LYS A 18 -1.43 -1.52 5.55
C LYS A 18 -0.84 -0.23 4.98
N VAL A 19 -1.59 0.45 4.12
CA VAL A 19 -1.19 1.73 3.54
C VAL A 19 -1.95 2.86 4.22
N VAL A 20 -1.23 3.87 4.69
CA VAL A 20 -1.81 5.05 5.33
C VAL A 20 -1.15 6.31 4.78
N ARG A 21 -1.84 7.45 4.87
CA ARG A 21 -1.30 8.76 4.52
C ARG A 21 -1.08 9.58 5.78
N ALA A 22 0.10 10.16 5.93
CA ALA A 22 0.41 11.05 7.04
C ALA A 22 -0.41 12.35 6.92
N LEU A 23 -1.13 12.73 7.97
CA LEU A 23 -1.88 14.00 8.03
C LEU A 23 -1.02 15.16 8.54
N TYR A 24 0.09 14.86 9.19
CA TYR A 24 1.03 15.84 9.72
C TYR A 24 2.46 15.37 9.46
N ARG A 25 3.44 16.27 9.59
CA ARG A 25 4.85 15.89 9.59
C ARG A 25 5.23 15.16 10.87
N TYR A 26 6.14 14.19 10.77
CA TYR A 26 6.78 13.55 11.91
C TYR A 26 8.30 13.58 11.75
N ASP A 27 8.97 14.27 12.68
CA ASP A 27 10.42 14.29 12.79
C ASP A 27 10.90 13.19 13.74
N ALA A 28 11.76 12.31 13.23
CA ALA A 28 12.40 11.29 14.04
C ALA A 28 13.20 11.94 15.17
N ARG A 29 12.98 11.46 16.39
CA ARG A 29 13.76 11.84 17.58
C ARG A 29 15.00 10.97 17.72
N GLU A 30 14.99 9.80 17.10
CA GLU A 30 15.96 8.73 17.26
C GLU A 30 16.33 8.13 15.89
N ALA A 31 17.51 7.54 15.77
CA ALA A 31 18.05 7.07 14.49
C ALA A 31 17.28 5.88 13.89
N ASP A 32 16.45 5.18 14.67
CA ASP A 32 15.61 4.07 14.22
C ASP A 32 14.14 4.47 13.98
N GLU A 33 13.78 5.73 14.21
CA GLU A 33 12.46 6.27 13.89
C GLU A 33 12.39 6.71 12.42
N LEU A 34 11.21 6.54 11.82
CA LEU A 34 10.96 6.97 10.45
C LEU A 34 10.54 8.44 10.45
N SER A 35 11.29 9.30 9.75
CA SER A 35 10.86 10.67 9.46
C SER A 35 10.06 10.73 8.16
N PHE A 36 9.04 11.57 8.11
CA PHE A 36 8.19 11.77 6.94
C PHE A 36 7.41 13.09 7.05
N ASP A 37 6.96 13.59 5.90
CA ASP A 37 6.24 14.84 5.77
C ASP A 37 4.72 14.65 5.73
N GLU A 38 3.99 15.75 5.89
CA GLU A 38 2.54 15.77 5.68
C GLU A 38 2.21 15.35 4.23
N GLY A 39 1.24 14.44 4.09
CA GLY A 39 0.82 13.90 2.80
C GLY A 39 1.61 12.67 2.34
N ASP A 40 2.71 12.31 3.01
CA ASP A 40 3.49 11.13 2.66
C ASP A 40 2.68 9.85 2.81
N THR A 41 2.91 8.92 1.87
CA THR A 41 2.33 7.58 1.96
C THR A 41 3.25 6.66 2.76
N LEU A 42 2.69 6.05 3.79
CA LEU A 42 3.38 5.15 4.70
C LEU A 42 2.87 3.72 4.51
N TYR A 43 3.79 2.80 4.35
CA TYR A 43 3.53 1.37 4.22
C TYR A 43 3.86 0.69 5.55
N ILE A 44 2.84 0.36 6.33
CA ILE A 44 2.99 -0.33 7.60
C ILE A 44 3.25 -1.81 7.32
N LEU A 45 4.45 -2.26 7.64
CA LEU A 45 4.96 -3.60 7.36
C LEU A 45 4.72 -4.57 8.53
N ASP A 46 4.77 -4.06 9.76
CA ASP A 46 4.59 -4.85 10.98
C ASP A 46 3.81 -4.06 12.03
N MET A 47 2.68 -4.64 12.46
CA MET A 47 1.76 -4.10 13.48
C MET A 47 1.71 -4.98 14.74
N SER A 48 2.71 -5.84 14.96
CA SER A 48 2.70 -6.82 16.06
C SER A 48 2.89 -6.23 17.45
N ASN A 49 3.53 -5.06 17.56
CA ASN A 49 3.72 -4.37 18.83
C ASN A 49 2.59 -3.37 19.09
N SER A 50 2.25 -3.15 20.37
CA SER A 50 1.25 -2.15 20.77
C SER A 50 1.74 -0.71 20.58
N ASP A 51 3.02 -0.46 20.81
CA ASP A 51 3.54 0.91 20.96
C ASP A 51 4.22 1.47 19.70
N TRP A 52 4.86 0.60 18.92
CA TRP A 52 5.64 0.99 17.75
C TRP A 52 5.48 0.01 16.60
N TRP A 53 5.13 0.53 15.43
CA TRP A 53 5.01 -0.25 14.21
C TRP A 53 6.22 -0.03 13.31
N ARG A 54 6.51 -1.01 12.46
CA ARG A 54 7.52 -0.85 11.43
C ARG A 54 6.83 -0.33 10.18
N ALA A 55 7.30 0.80 9.67
CA ALA A 55 6.76 1.41 8.47
C ALA A 55 7.87 1.74 7.48
N LYS A 56 7.47 1.92 6.22
CA LYS A 56 8.31 2.38 5.15
C LYS A 56 7.70 3.63 4.51
N CYS A 57 8.51 4.66 4.31
CA CYS A 57 8.16 5.87 3.56
C CYS A 57 9.23 6.05 2.48
N GLY A 58 8.81 6.01 1.21
CA GLY A 58 9.72 6.02 0.07
C GLY A 58 10.79 4.92 0.17
N SER A 59 12.06 5.31 0.34
CA SER A 59 13.18 4.37 0.50
C SER A 59 13.53 4.07 1.96
N ASN A 60 13.00 4.83 2.91
CA ASN A 60 13.36 4.75 4.31
C ASN A 60 12.45 3.78 5.06
N VAL A 61 13.03 2.94 5.92
CA VAL A 61 12.29 2.02 6.79
C VAL A 61 12.68 2.30 8.22
N GLY A 62 11.68 2.50 9.08
CA GLY A 62 11.90 2.83 10.48
C GLY A 62 10.71 2.47 11.33
N LEU A 63 10.80 2.84 12.60
CA LEU A 63 9.72 2.72 13.56
C LEU A 63 8.84 3.97 13.53
N ILE A 64 7.54 3.75 13.64
CA ILE A 64 6.53 4.79 13.78
C ILE A 64 5.69 4.48 15.02
N PRO A 65 5.41 5.45 15.89
CA PRO A 65 4.67 5.18 17.10
C PRO A 65 3.19 4.95 16.77
N THR A 66 2.58 3.93 17.37
CA THR A 66 1.21 3.50 17.04
C THR A 66 0.18 4.60 17.23
N ASN A 67 0.33 5.39 18.29
CA ASN A 67 -0.55 6.54 18.58
C ASN A 67 -0.57 7.58 17.46
N TYR A 68 0.55 7.75 16.76
CA TYR A 68 0.63 8.62 15.60
C TYR A 68 -0.18 8.04 14.45
N VAL A 69 -0.02 6.74 14.17
CA VAL A 69 -0.77 6.08 13.09
C VAL A 69 -2.28 6.14 13.35
N GLU A 70 -2.71 5.92 14.59
CA GLU A 70 -4.13 5.92 14.94
C GLU A 70 -4.81 7.29 14.89
N SER A 71 -4.09 8.36 15.23
CA SER A 71 -4.68 9.71 15.37
C SER A 71 -4.33 10.68 14.24
N ASN A 72 -3.21 10.44 13.55
CA ASN A 72 -2.58 11.39 12.61
C ASN A 72 -2.35 10.78 11.23
N THR A 73 -3.04 9.70 10.90
CA THR A 73 -3.01 9.13 9.54
C THR A 73 -4.40 8.83 9.01
N GLU A 74 -4.52 8.83 7.70
CA GLU A 74 -5.72 8.39 7.00
C GLU A 74 -5.48 7.01 6.37
N SER A 75 -6.40 6.07 6.58
CA SER A 75 -6.30 4.75 5.96
C SER A 75 -6.51 4.86 4.45
N VAL A 76 -5.58 4.33 3.67
CA VAL A 76 -5.74 4.20 2.22
C VAL A 76 -6.27 2.80 1.95
N ASP A 77 -7.60 2.69 1.84
CA ASP A 77 -8.25 1.44 1.51
C ASP A 77 -8.09 1.14 0.01
N ASN A 78 -7.76 -0.10 -0.33
CA ASN A 78 -7.64 -0.57 -1.72
C ASN A 78 -6.72 0.31 -2.60
N PRO A 79 -5.46 0.55 -2.19
CA PRO A 79 -4.56 1.49 -2.86
C PRO A 79 -4.28 1.11 -4.32
N LEU A 80 -4.20 -0.19 -4.63
CA LEU A 80 -4.04 -0.66 -6.01
C LEU A 80 -5.28 -0.40 -6.87
N HIS A 81 -6.48 -0.40 -6.32
CA HIS A 81 -7.71 -0.07 -7.05
C HIS A 81 -7.76 1.42 -7.38
N ASP A 82 -7.40 2.29 -6.43
CA ASP A 82 -7.34 3.73 -6.69
C ASP A 82 -6.26 4.06 -7.74
N ALA A 83 -5.09 3.43 -7.62
CA ALA A 83 -4.04 3.54 -8.63
C ALA A 83 -4.52 3.07 -10.01
N ALA A 84 -5.16 1.89 -10.08
CA ALA A 84 -5.68 1.32 -11.31
C ALA A 84 -6.78 2.17 -11.94
N LYS A 85 -7.70 2.70 -11.14
CA LYS A 85 -8.82 3.52 -11.61
C LYS A 85 -8.34 4.87 -12.18
N ARG A 86 -7.29 5.44 -11.60
CA ARG A 86 -6.70 6.72 -12.02
C ARG A 86 -5.62 6.58 -13.11
N GLY A 87 -5.17 5.36 -13.41
CA GLY A 87 -4.02 5.14 -14.29
C GLY A 87 -2.69 5.58 -13.66
N ASN A 88 -2.61 5.62 -12.33
CA ASN A 88 -1.41 6.05 -11.62
C ASN A 88 -0.39 4.89 -11.53
N VAL A 89 0.42 4.79 -12.59
CA VAL A 89 1.46 3.76 -12.75
C VAL A 89 2.51 3.83 -11.62
N ASP A 90 2.99 5.02 -11.28
CA ASP A 90 4.05 5.18 -10.28
C ASP A 90 3.61 4.69 -8.91
N PHE A 91 2.41 5.11 -8.48
CA PHE A 91 1.84 4.68 -7.21
C PHE A 91 1.52 3.18 -7.19
N MET A 92 1.10 2.63 -8.32
CA MET A 92 0.86 1.19 -8.46
C MET A 92 2.16 0.39 -8.27
N GLN A 93 3.24 0.78 -8.96
CA GLN A 93 4.54 0.12 -8.80
C GLN A 93 5.08 0.26 -7.38
N GLU A 94 4.90 1.42 -6.75
CA GLU A 94 5.26 1.63 -5.35
C GLU A 94 4.50 0.68 -4.41
N CYS A 95 3.18 0.57 -4.56
CA CYS A 95 2.36 -0.34 -3.76
C CYS A 95 2.79 -1.80 -3.93
N LEU A 96 3.03 -2.25 -5.17
CA LEU A 96 3.48 -3.61 -5.46
C LEU A 96 4.85 -3.91 -4.85
N ARG A 97 5.80 -2.98 -4.98
CA ARG A 97 7.14 -3.09 -4.37
C ARG A 97 7.08 -3.18 -2.84
N ASN A 98 6.06 -2.57 -2.23
CA ASN A 98 5.86 -2.59 -0.79
C ASN A 98 4.95 -3.74 -0.32
N GLY A 99 4.65 -4.74 -1.17
CA GLY A 99 3.97 -5.97 -0.76
C GLY A 99 2.45 -5.83 -0.61
N VAL A 100 1.85 -4.80 -1.20
CA VAL A 100 0.39 -4.70 -1.28
C VAL A 100 -0.17 -5.85 -2.13
N SER A 101 -1.25 -6.47 -1.66
CA SER A 101 -1.85 -7.63 -2.33
C SER A 101 -2.47 -7.25 -3.68
N VAL A 102 -1.93 -7.82 -4.76
CA VAL A 102 -2.41 -7.61 -6.15
C VAL A 102 -3.83 -8.12 -6.38
N ASN A 103 -4.27 -9.12 -5.61
CA ASN A 103 -5.58 -9.76 -5.73
C ASN A 103 -6.60 -9.24 -4.70
N GLY A 104 -6.34 -8.07 -4.10
CA GLY A 104 -7.29 -7.46 -3.18
C GLY A 104 -8.65 -7.26 -3.85
N LEU A 105 -9.73 -7.52 -3.10
CA LEU A 105 -11.09 -7.24 -3.55
C LEU A 105 -11.60 -5.98 -2.86
N ASP A 106 -12.20 -5.08 -3.63
CA ASP A 106 -12.90 -3.93 -3.06
C ASP A 106 -14.28 -4.34 -2.51
N LYS A 107 -15.04 -3.36 -2.00
CA LYS A 107 -16.40 -3.58 -1.46
C LYS A 107 -17.39 -4.12 -2.50
N ALA A 108 -17.11 -3.94 -3.79
CA ALA A 108 -17.92 -4.45 -4.90
C ALA A 108 -17.41 -5.81 -5.42
N GLY A 109 -16.37 -6.39 -4.81
CA GLY A 109 -15.77 -7.64 -5.25
C GLY A 109 -14.90 -7.49 -6.50
N SER A 110 -14.50 -6.27 -6.87
CA SER A 110 -13.65 -6.01 -8.04
C SER A 110 -12.17 -6.07 -7.67
N THR A 111 -11.33 -6.48 -8.62
CA THR A 111 -9.86 -6.50 -8.50
C THR A 111 -9.24 -5.20 -9.04
N PRO A 112 -7.98 -4.86 -8.70
CA PRO A 112 -7.28 -3.76 -9.35
C PRO A 112 -7.23 -3.92 -10.87
N LEU A 113 -7.07 -5.15 -11.36
CA LEU A 113 -7.04 -5.47 -12.79
C LEU A 113 -8.35 -5.10 -13.49
N HIS A 114 -9.50 -5.31 -12.82
CA HIS A 114 -10.80 -4.88 -13.34
C HIS A 114 -10.87 -3.36 -13.54
N TRP A 115 -10.41 -2.58 -12.56
CA TRP A 115 -10.40 -1.12 -12.66
C TRP A 115 -9.43 -0.60 -13.72
N ALA A 116 -8.25 -1.21 -13.86
CA ALA A 116 -7.30 -0.85 -14.91
C ALA A 116 -7.90 -1.11 -16.31
N ALA A 117 -8.54 -2.26 -16.50
CA ALA A 117 -9.22 -2.60 -17.75
C ALA A 117 -10.41 -1.68 -18.04
N HIS A 118 -11.24 -1.41 -17.02
CA HIS A 118 -12.41 -0.53 -17.14
C HIS A 118 -12.02 0.92 -17.48
N GLY A 119 -10.91 1.41 -16.93
CA GLY A 119 -10.37 2.73 -17.23
C GLY A 119 -9.56 2.83 -18.52
N GLY A 120 -9.27 1.71 -19.19
CA GLY A 120 -8.40 1.67 -20.38
C GLY A 120 -6.93 1.93 -20.07
N HIS A 121 -6.50 1.77 -18.82
CA HIS A 121 -5.15 2.07 -18.35
C HIS A 121 -4.20 0.91 -18.63
N MET A 122 -3.71 0.84 -19.87
CA MET A 122 -2.94 -0.30 -20.37
C MET A 122 -1.63 -0.52 -19.61
N ASP A 123 -0.93 0.54 -19.23
CA ASP A 123 0.32 0.44 -18.47
C ASP A 123 0.08 -0.21 -17.10
N CYS A 124 -0.95 0.23 -16.37
CA CYS A 124 -1.37 -0.39 -15.11
C CYS A 124 -1.72 -1.87 -15.30
N LEU A 125 -2.43 -2.19 -16.39
CA LEU A 125 -2.84 -3.55 -16.70
C LEU A 125 -1.64 -4.46 -16.99
N GLN A 126 -0.67 -4.00 -17.77
CA GLN A 126 0.58 -4.73 -18.02
C GLN A 126 1.37 -4.97 -16.73
N ILE A 127 1.47 -3.96 -15.87
CA ILE A 127 2.16 -4.07 -14.58
C ILE A 127 1.49 -5.13 -13.70
N LEU A 128 0.16 -5.10 -13.57
CA LEU A 128 -0.58 -6.06 -12.76
C LEU A 128 -0.43 -7.49 -13.31
N LEU A 129 -0.52 -7.68 -14.62
CA LEU A 129 -0.36 -8.99 -15.27
C LEU A 129 1.08 -9.53 -15.16
N ALA A 130 2.08 -8.65 -15.03
CA ALA A 130 3.46 -9.05 -14.79
C ALA A 130 3.72 -9.55 -13.36
N VAL A 131 2.80 -9.30 -12.40
CA VAL A 131 2.95 -9.77 -11.01
C VAL A 131 2.68 -11.28 -10.94
N PRO A 132 3.60 -12.07 -10.36
CA PRO A 132 3.38 -13.49 -10.13
C PRO A 132 2.11 -13.73 -9.28
N ASN A 133 1.28 -14.69 -9.66
CA ASN A 133 0.00 -15.03 -9.02
C ASN A 133 -1.11 -13.97 -9.16
N CYS A 134 -0.99 -13.00 -10.07
CA CYS A 134 -2.12 -12.14 -10.42
C CYS A 134 -3.29 -12.98 -10.95
N GLN A 135 -4.46 -12.88 -10.32
CA GLN A 135 -5.65 -13.62 -10.71
C GLN A 135 -6.39 -12.88 -11.83
N ILE A 136 -6.46 -13.51 -13.00
CA ILE A 136 -7.29 -13.05 -14.11
C ILE A 136 -8.70 -13.60 -13.87
N ASN A 137 -9.61 -12.77 -13.35
CA ASN A 137 -10.99 -13.20 -13.12
C ASN A 137 -11.83 -13.09 -14.41
N VAL A 138 -12.93 -13.86 -14.46
CA VAL A 138 -13.82 -13.96 -15.63
C VAL A 138 -14.57 -12.64 -15.95
N GLN A 139 -14.69 -11.73 -14.98
CA GLN A 139 -15.35 -10.44 -15.14
C GLN A 139 -14.47 -9.42 -15.90
N VAL A 140 -13.14 -9.60 -15.87
CA VAL A 140 -12.21 -8.85 -16.75
C VAL A 140 -12.32 -9.34 -18.21
N THR A 141 -12.72 -10.60 -18.40
CA THR A 141 -12.72 -11.31 -19.68
C THR A 141 -13.87 -10.95 -20.62
N ASN A 142 -14.98 -10.40 -20.12
CA ASN A 142 -16.19 -10.28 -20.94
C ASN A 142 -16.20 -9.12 -21.94
N LEU A 143 -15.29 -8.14 -21.90
CA LEU A 143 -15.25 -7.09 -22.93
C LEU A 143 -13.88 -6.42 -23.20
N HIS A 144 -12.90 -6.41 -22.29
CA HIS A 144 -11.77 -5.46 -22.41
C HIS A 144 -10.39 -6.07 -22.71
N ILE A 145 -10.09 -7.31 -22.31
CA ILE A 145 -8.81 -7.97 -22.66
C ILE A 145 -8.77 -8.46 -24.11
N ALA A 146 -9.92 -8.63 -24.78
CA ALA A 146 -9.98 -9.12 -26.16
C ALA A 146 -9.20 -8.25 -27.17
N LEU A 147 -8.95 -6.96 -26.86
CA LEU A 147 -8.18 -6.03 -27.70
C LEU A 147 -6.66 -6.13 -27.50
N LEU A 148 -6.16 -6.91 -26.52
CA LEU A 148 -4.72 -7.10 -26.29
C LEU A 148 -4.12 -8.23 -27.14
N PHE A 149 -4.94 -9.07 -27.76
CA PHE A 149 -4.51 -10.23 -28.53
C PHE A 149 -5.03 -10.23 -29.99
N SER A 150 -5.58 -9.12 -30.48
CA SER A 150 -6.07 -8.97 -31.86
C SER A 150 -5.12 -8.16 -32.74
#